data_AF-A0AAE6Y628-F1
#
_entry.id   AF-A0AAE6Y628-F1
#
_cell.length_a   1.000
_cell.length_b   1.000
_cell.length_c   1.000
_cell.angle_alpha   90.00
_cell.angle_beta   90.00
_cell.angle_gamma   90.00
#
_symmetry.space_group_name_H-M   'P 1'
#
loop_
_entity.id
_entity.type
_entity.pdbx_description
1 polymer ?
#
loop_
_entity_poly.entity_id
_entity_poly.type
_entity_poly.pdbx_seq_one_letter_code
_entity_poly.pdbx_strand_id
1 'polypeptide(L)'
;MPHLRLAPPAPTRPGVLLPARDLAIAWFLMVLLAALAWVLTVGQSRHMGMEPGTMGLALPLFLLLWVVMMAAMMLPSVAPVAITWVRGINRRSAGPARALRIAEFVSGYLLAWTAFGLLAYGALAVTGHLVDRDPAAGRWIGAAVFLLAAAQQFGPLKRVCLRHCRNPMFQLLQYSRFRPWAKDLRVGVHHGLYCVGCCWGLMIVLIPLGVMNVAAMAALAAVIFLEKLWRQGPWLTWAVGLAFLVLAVLAPFQDWLLPGLDTSGPPMGQMTGWTG
;
A
#
# COMPACT_ATOMS: atom_id res chain seq x y z
N MET A 1 -12.25 48.77 41.15
CA MET A 1 -12.13 48.04 39.87
C MET A 1 -10.78 47.31 39.86
N PRO A 2 -10.73 45.98 39.99
CA PRO A 2 -9.45 45.27 40.01
C PRO A 2 -8.93 45.10 38.58
N HIS A 3 -7.71 45.56 38.33
CA HIS A 3 -7.01 45.41 37.06
C HIS A 3 -6.74 43.92 36.80
N LEU A 4 -7.48 43.33 35.85
CA LEU A 4 -7.20 42.01 35.32
C LEU A 4 -5.83 42.05 34.63
N ARG A 5 -4.78 41.54 35.31
CA ARG A 5 -3.49 41.27 34.66
C ARG A 5 -3.67 40.05 33.77
N LEU A 6 -3.92 40.28 32.48
CA LEU A 6 -3.79 39.25 31.46
C LEU A 6 -2.31 38.84 31.41
N ALA A 7 -2.02 37.64 31.90
CA ALA A 7 -0.69 37.07 31.74
C ALA A 7 -0.39 36.92 30.23
N PRO A 8 0.80 37.30 29.76
CA PRO A 8 1.17 37.08 28.37
C PRO A 8 1.09 35.58 28.04
N PRO A 9 0.60 35.20 26.86
CA PRO A 9 0.56 33.80 26.46
C PRO A 9 1.97 33.22 26.56
N ALA A 10 2.10 32.08 27.25
CA ALA A 10 3.37 31.41 27.44
C ALA A 10 4.07 31.22 26.08
N PRO A 11 5.38 31.49 25.98
CA PRO A 11 6.10 31.29 24.73
C PRO A 11 5.91 29.84 24.28
N THR A 12 5.39 29.66 23.06
CA THR A 12 5.30 28.36 22.42
C THR A 12 6.69 27.75 22.40
N ARG A 13 6.89 26.65 23.15
CA ARG A 13 8.15 25.91 23.15
C ARG A 13 8.55 25.67 21.69
N PRO A 14 9.77 26.04 21.27
CA PRO A 14 10.28 25.70 19.95
C PRO A 14 10.06 24.19 19.75
N GLY A 15 9.46 23.83 18.62
CA GLY A 15 9.18 22.44 18.29
C GLY A 15 10.43 21.61 18.52
N VAL A 16 10.38 20.71 19.51
CA VAL A 16 11.51 19.85 19.86
C VAL A 16 11.84 19.03 18.61
N LEU A 17 12.90 19.44 17.92
CA LEU A 17 13.58 18.63 16.92
C LEU A 17 13.82 17.27 17.56
N LEU A 18 13.31 16.24 16.90
CA LEU A 18 13.37 14.87 17.35
C LEU A 18 14.83 14.50 17.68
N PRO A 19 15.12 13.89 18.84
CA PRO A 19 16.42 13.26 19.02
C PRO A 19 16.64 12.28 17.88
N ALA A 20 17.72 12.46 17.09
CA ALA A 20 17.97 11.65 15.90
C ALA A 20 17.93 10.14 16.19
N ARG A 21 18.33 9.76 17.41
CA ARG A 21 18.28 8.39 17.95
C ARG A 21 16.87 7.80 17.96
N ASP A 22 15.88 8.51 18.49
CA ASP A 22 14.49 8.00 18.58
C ASP A 22 13.86 7.88 17.20
N LEU A 23 14.29 8.71 16.25
CA LEU A 23 13.87 8.62 14.86
C LEU A 23 14.49 7.40 14.19
N ALA A 24 15.80 7.20 14.38
CA ALA A 24 16.52 6.05 13.85
C ALA A 24 15.95 4.72 14.37
N ILE A 25 15.65 4.61 15.68
CA ILE A 25 15.04 3.40 16.26
C ILE A 25 13.67 3.12 15.64
N ALA A 26 12.81 4.13 15.53
CA ALA A 26 11.47 3.94 14.98
C ALA A 26 11.51 3.50 13.49
N TRP A 27 12.43 4.08 12.72
CA TRP A 27 12.69 3.65 11.35
C TRP A 27 13.24 2.23 11.28
N PHE A 28 14.22 1.91 12.12
CA PHE A 28 14.82 0.57 12.18
C PHE A 28 13.76 -0.50 12.48
N LEU A 29 12.90 -0.28 13.48
CA LEU A 29 11.82 -1.21 13.82
C LEU A 29 10.80 -1.35 12.67
N MET A 30 10.47 -0.26 11.97
CA MET A 30 9.58 -0.31 10.81
C MET A 30 10.19 -1.12 9.66
N VAL A 31 11.48 -0.88 9.36
CA VAL A 31 12.21 -1.61 8.31
C VAL A 31 12.34 -3.08 8.67
N LEU A 32 12.63 -3.41 9.93
CA LEU A 32 12.70 -4.79 10.40
C LEU A 32 11.35 -5.52 10.23
N LEU A 33 10.26 -4.89 10.65
CA LEU A 33 8.92 -5.44 10.47
C LEU A 33 8.57 -5.64 8.98
N ALA A 34 8.90 -4.66 8.14
CA ALA A 34 8.68 -4.74 6.70
C ALA A 34 9.54 -5.84 6.06
N ALA A 35 10.79 -6.00 6.48
CA ALA A 35 11.67 -7.06 6.00
C ALA A 35 11.12 -8.45 6.36
N LEU A 36 10.65 -8.63 7.59
CA LEU A 36 9.98 -9.87 8.00
C LEU A 36 8.72 -10.15 7.16
N ALA A 37 7.89 -9.14 6.92
CA ALA A 37 6.71 -9.27 6.06
C ALA A 37 7.09 -9.61 4.60
N TRP A 38 8.18 -9.04 4.07
CA TRP A 38 8.73 -9.40 2.77
C TRP A 38 9.23 -10.84 2.71
N VAL A 39 9.92 -11.32 3.74
CA VAL A 39 10.37 -12.73 3.81
C VAL A 39 9.18 -13.68 3.73
N LEU A 40 8.11 -13.40 4.48
CA LEU A 40 6.88 -14.19 4.43
C LEU A 40 6.22 -14.13 3.05
N THR A 41 6.13 -12.93 2.46
CA THR A 41 5.51 -12.70 1.15
C THR A 41 6.28 -13.43 0.04
N VAL A 42 7.62 -13.37 0.04
CA VAL A 42 8.48 -14.07 -0.93
C VAL A 42 8.45 -15.58 -0.72
N GLY A 43 8.40 -16.04 0.54
CA GLY A 43 8.23 -17.45 0.84
C GLY A 43 6.93 -17.98 0.23
N GLN A 44 5.84 -17.24 0.42
CA GLN A 44 4.53 -17.58 -0.13
C GLN A 44 4.51 -17.56 -1.67
N SER A 45 5.09 -16.54 -2.30
CA SER A 45 5.08 -16.40 -3.77
C SER A 45 5.80 -17.55 -4.48
N ARG A 46 6.80 -18.19 -3.83
CA ARG A 46 7.51 -19.36 -4.39
C ARG A 46 6.64 -20.60 -4.50
N HIS A 47 5.58 -20.69 -3.70
CA HIS A 47 4.66 -21.82 -3.70
C HIS A 47 3.40 -21.56 -4.53
N MET A 48 3.27 -20.36 -5.12
CA MET A 48 2.08 -19.95 -5.87
C MET A 48 2.46 -19.67 -7.32
N GLY A 49 1.70 -20.25 -8.26
CA GLY A 49 1.86 -19.97 -9.67
C GLY A 49 1.46 -18.53 -10.03
N MET A 50 1.95 -18.08 -11.19
CA MET A 50 1.59 -16.79 -11.79
C MET A 50 0.29 -16.87 -12.60
N GLU A 51 -0.66 -17.68 -12.15
CA GLU A 51 -1.89 -17.96 -12.90
C GLU A 51 -2.86 -16.77 -12.83
N PRO A 52 -3.67 -16.54 -13.89
CA PRO A 52 -4.71 -15.52 -13.88
C PRO A 52 -5.71 -15.70 -12.73
N GLY A 53 -6.17 -14.57 -12.20
CA GLY A 53 -7.23 -14.54 -11.19
C GLY A 53 -6.75 -14.69 -9.74
N THR A 54 -7.53 -15.36 -8.90
CA THR A 54 -7.31 -15.39 -7.44
C THR A 54 -6.27 -16.43 -6.99
N MET A 55 -5.47 -16.97 -7.93
CA MET A 55 -4.52 -18.07 -7.71
C MET A 55 -5.18 -19.35 -7.19
N GLY A 56 -6.46 -19.58 -7.54
CA GLY A 56 -7.26 -20.69 -7.02
C GLY A 56 -7.61 -20.60 -5.53
N LEU A 57 -7.30 -19.49 -4.86
CA LEU A 57 -7.51 -19.34 -3.42
C LEU A 57 -8.94 -18.89 -3.09
N ALA A 58 -9.50 -19.49 -2.04
CA ALA A 58 -10.70 -19.00 -1.40
C ALA A 58 -10.46 -17.63 -0.73
N LEU A 59 -11.51 -16.81 -0.66
CA LEU A 59 -11.46 -15.44 -0.15
C LEU A 59 -10.71 -15.28 1.19
N PRO A 60 -10.93 -16.10 2.24
CA PRO A 60 -10.26 -15.90 3.52
C PRO A 60 -8.74 -16.06 3.42
N LEU A 61 -8.27 -17.07 2.68
CA LEU A 61 -6.85 -17.33 2.50
C LEU A 61 -6.23 -16.25 1.61
N PHE A 62 -6.90 -15.84 0.54
CA PHE A 62 -6.45 -14.71 -0.26
C PHE A 62 -6.27 -13.45 0.59
N LEU A 63 -7.25 -13.10 1.42
CA LEU A 63 -7.18 -11.90 2.26
C LEU A 63 -6.06 -11.98 3.30
N LEU A 64 -5.81 -13.15 3.88
CA LEU A 64 -4.69 -13.34 4.82
C LEU A 64 -3.36 -12.96 4.16
N LEU A 65 -3.13 -13.50 2.97
CA LEU A 65 -1.90 -13.31 2.21
C LEU A 65 -1.79 -11.88 1.67
N TRP A 66 -2.91 -11.34 1.18
CA TRP A 66 -3.04 -9.95 0.77
C TRP A 66 -2.65 -8.99 1.89
N VAL A 67 -3.11 -9.22 3.14
CA VAL A 67 -2.78 -8.37 4.28
C VAL A 67 -1.28 -8.41 4.59
N VAL A 68 -0.65 -9.59 4.53
CA VAL A 68 0.81 -9.74 4.73
C VAL A 68 1.58 -8.98 3.64
N MET A 69 1.16 -9.13 2.37
CA MET A 69 1.72 -8.39 1.24
C MET A 69 1.57 -6.88 1.39
N MET A 70 0.39 -6.40 1.79
CA MET A 70 0.15 -4.97 2.03
C MET A 70 0.97 -4.46 3.20
N ALA A 71 1.19 -5.27 4.24
CA ALA A 71 2.10 -4.91 5.33
C ALA A 71 3.53 -4.72 4.80
N ALA A 72 4.01 -5.64 3.96
CA ALA A 72 5.36 -5.59 3.37
C ALA A 72 5.56 -4.35 2.48
N MET A 73 4.62 -4.07 1.59
CA MET A 73 4.76 -2.98 0.61
C MET A 73 4.41 -1.60 1.20
N MET A 74 3.40 -1.52 2.07
CA MET A 74 2.76 -0.24 2.37
C MET A 74 3.18 0.36 3.71
N LEU A 75 3.54 -0.44 4.72
CA LEU A 75 3.96 0.09 6.03
C LEU A 75 5.19 1.02 5.96
N PRO A 76 6.24 0.71 5.16
CA PRO A 76 7.38 1.63 5.01
C PRO A 76 6.95 2.99 4.44
N SER A 77 5.96 3.00 3.54
CA SER A 77 5.52 4.19 2.81
C SER A 77 4.77 5.21 3.70
N VAL A 78 4.27 4.79 4.86
CA VAL A 78 3.55 5.64 5.82
C VAL A 78 4.40 5.99 7.05
N ALA A 79 5.68 5.63 7.05
CA ALA A 79 6.58 5.78 8.18
C ALA A 79 6.60 7.21 8.79
N PRO A 80 6.67 8.31 8.02
CA PRO A 80 6.68 9.65 8.62
C PRO A 80 5.46 9.93 9.52
N VAL A 81 4.28 9.51 9.08
CA VAL A 81 3.02 9.71 9.81
C VAL A 81 2.91 8.74 10.97
N ALA A 82 3.15 7.45 10.71
CA ALA A 82 3.09 6.40 11.73
C ALA A 82 4.04 6.70 12.90
N ILE A 83 5.28 7.11 12.62
CA ILE A 83 6.28 7.42 13.65
C ILE A 83 5.83 8.62 14.51
N THR A 84 5.27 9.66 13.90
CA THR A 84 4.77 10.83 14.66
C THR A 84 3.58 10.47 15.56
N TRP A 85 2.66 9.63 15.06
CA TRP A 85 1.50 9.18 15.84
C TRP A 85 1.90 8.26 16.99
N VAL A 86 2.72 7.23 16.71
CA VAL A 86 3.23 6.27 17.70
C VAL A 86 4.01 6.97 18.80
N ARG A 87 4.72 8.06 18.52
CA ARG A 87 5.35 8.89 19.56
C ARG A 87 4.33 9.56 20.48
N GLY A 88 3.25 10.08 19.91
CA GLY A 88 2.14 10.64 20.70
C GLY A 88 1.49 9.60 21.62
N ILE A 89 1.49 8.33 21.21
CA ILE A 89 1.09 7.19 22.04
C ILE A 89 2.15 6.92 23.12
N ASN A 90 3.44 6.81 22.74
CA ASN A 90 4.54 6.51 23.66
C ASN A 90 4.68 7.53 24.80
N ARG A 91 4.38 8.80 24.55
CA ARG A 91 4.40 9.88 25.56
C ARG A 91 3.22 9.83 26.55
N ARG A 92 2.11 9.18 26.18
CA ARG A 92 0.85 9.17 26.96
C ARG A 92 0.49 7.79 27.51
N SER A 93 1.20 6.75 27.12
CA SER A 93 0.89 5.36 27.47
C SER A 93 2.17 4.54 27.61
N ALA A 94 2.17 3.59 28.54
CA ALA A 94 3.26 2.66 28.81
C ALA A 94 2.74 1.22 28.93
N GLY A 95 3.65 0.24 28.88
CA GLY A 95 3.30 -1.17 29.05
C GLY A 95 2.27 -1.69 28.04
N PRO A 96 1.36 -2.60 28.45
CA PRO A 96 0.36 -3.22 27.56
C PRO A 96 -0.55 -2.21 26.85
N ALA A 97 -0.92 -1.11 27.53
CA ALA A 97 -1.77 -0.08 26.95
C ALA A 97 -1.11 0.61 25.73
N ARG A 98 0.22 0.76 25.74
CA ARG A 98 0.96 1.28 24.57
C ARG A 98 0.88 0.31 23.40
N ALA A 99 1.15 -0.96 23.63
CA ALA A 99 1.12 -1.99 22.60
C ALA A 99 -0.27 -2.08 21.96
N LEU A 100 -1.34 -2.07 22.77
CA LEU A 100 -2.71 -2.09 22.29
C LEU A 100 -3.03 -0.91 21.38
N ARG A 101 -2.65 0.31 21.77
CA ARG A 101 -2.91 1.52 20.96
C ARG A 101 -2.14 1.55 19.64
N ILE A 102 -0.92 1.03 19.62
CA ILE A 102 -0.16 0.87 18.38
C ILE A 102 -0.83 -0.20 17.49
N ALA A 103 -1.26 -1.32 18.09
CA ALA A 103 -1.98 -2.38 17.38
C ALA A 103 -3.32 -1.89 16.83
N GLU A 104 -4.05 -1.04 17.55
CA GLU A 104 -5.25 -0.37 17.06
C GLU A 104 -4.95 0.47 15.82
N PHE A 105 -3.91 1.32 15.86
CA PHE A 105 -3.52 2.13 14.70
C PHE A 105 -3.15 1.25 13.49
N VAL A 106 -2.30 0.25 13.68
CA VAL A 106 -1.86 -0.64 12.60
C VAL A 106 -3.02 -1.48 12.05
N SER A 107 -3.87 -2.03 12.93
CA SER A 107 -5.05 -2.80 12.49
C SER A 107 -6.04 -1.93 11.74
N GLY A 108 -6.29 -0.69 12.16
CA GLY A 108 -7.13 0.26 11.43
C GLY A 108 -6.62 0.53 10.02
N TYR A 109 -5.30 0.72 9.90
CA TYR A 109 -4.64 0.90 8.60
C TYR A 109 -4.81 -0.33 7.69
N LEU A 110 -4.56 -1.52 8.24
CA LEU A 110 -4.70 -2.77 7.49
C LEU A 110 -6.16 -3.09 7.16
N LEU A 111 -7.14 -2.71 7.97
CA LEU A 111 -8.56 -2.87 7.66
C LEU A 111 -8.97 -2.12 6.37
N ALA A 112 -8.45 -0.91 6.15
CA ALA A 112 -8.69 -0.20 4.89
C ALA A 112 -8.11 -0.96 3.68
N TRP A 113 -6.92 -1.55 3.86
CA TRP A 113 -6.29 -2.40 2.84
C TRP A 113 -7.01 -3.73 2.63
N THR A 114 -7.58 -4.33 3.69
CA THR A 114 -8.44 -5.51 3.60
C THR A 114 -9.70 -5.21 2.82
N ALA A 115 -10.34 -4.05 3.06
CA ALA A 115 -11.51 -3.61 2.30
C ALA A 115 -11.19 -3.44 0.81
N PHE A 116 -10.02 -2.87 0.49
CA PHE A 116 -9.55 -2.82 -0.90
C PHE A 116 -9.21 -4.22 -1.45
N GLY A 117 -8.68 -5.12 -0.63
CA GLY A 117 -8.44 -6.52 -0.97
C GLY A 117 -9.70 -7.28 -1.36
N LEU A 118 -10.85 -6.97 -0.74
CA LEU A 118 -12.15 -7.52 -1.17
C LEU A 118 -12.50 -7.12 -2.61
N LEU A 119 -12.27 -5.84 -2.95
CA LEU A 119 -12.49 -5.34 -4.31
C LEU A 119 -11.50 -5.96 -5.30
N ALA A 120 -10.23 -6.09 -4.91
CA ALA A 120 -9.20 -6.72 -5.70
C ALA A 120 -9.50 -8.20 -5.96
N TYR A 121 -9.97 -8.95 -4.97
CA TYR A 121 -10.39 -10.34 -5.13
C TYR A 121 -11.53 -10.46 -6.15
N GLY A 122 -12.55 -9.61 -6.05
CA GLY A 122 -13.65 -9.58 -7.00
C GLY A 122 -13.17 -9.26 -8.42
N ALA A 123 -12.30 -8.26 -8.57
CA ALA A 123 -11.70 -7.90 -9.85
C ALA A 123 -10.89 -9.07 -10.44
N LEU A 124 -10.02 -9.70 -9.65
CA LEU A 124 -9.22 -10.85 -10.06
C LEU A 124 -10.10 -12.04 -10.45
N ALA A 125 -11.16 -12.34 -9.69
CA ALA A 125 -12.08 -13.42 -10.03
C ALA A 125 -12.79 -13.17 -11.37
N VAL A 126 -13.22 -11.92 -11.62
CA VAL A 126 -13.84 -11.53 -12.89
C VAL A 126 -12.85 -11.59 -14.04
N THR A 127 -11.65 -11.02 -13.89
CA THR A 127 -10.65 -11.01 -14.96
C THR A 127 -10.12 -12.40 -15.26
N GLY A 128 -9.90 -13.23 -14.24
CA GLY A 128 -9.51 -14.64 -14.41
C GLY A 128 -10.57 -15.40 -15.21
N HIS A 129 -11.84 -15.30 -14.81
CA HIS A 129 -12.94 -15.97 -15.51
C HIS A 129 -13.13 -15.50 -16.97
N LEU A 130 -12.83 -14.24 -17.27
CA LEU A 130 -12.84 -13.73 -18.65
C LEU A 130 -11.70 -14.30 -19.48
N VAL A 131 -10.50 -14.36 -18.92
CA VAL A 131 -9.31 -14.93 -19.58
C VAL A 131 -9.45 -16.43 -19.79
N ASP A 132 -10.03 -17.17 -18.84
CA ASP A 132 -10.30 -18.60 -18.97
C ASP A 132 -11.28 -18.91 -20.11
N ARG A 133 -12.24 -18.01 -20.37
CA ARG A 133 -13.20 -18.15 -21.48
C ARG A 133 -12.64 -17.72 -22.83
N ASP A 134 -11.87 -16.66 -22.85
CA ASP A 134 -11.24 -16.12 -24.04
C ASP A 134 -9.84 -15.59 -23.68
N PRO A 135 -8.77 -16.35 -23.97
CA PRO A 135 -7.40 -15.91 -23.72
C PRO A 135 -7.06 -14.57 -24.38
N ALA A 136 -7.73 -14.23 -25.49
CA ALA A 136 -7.53 -12.96 -26.18
C ALA A 136 -8.10 -11.75 -25.40
N ALA A 137 -8.88 -11.98 -24.33
CA ALA A 137 -9.34 -10.93 -23.42
C ALA A 137 -8.19 -10.38 -22.55
N GLY A 138 -7.16 -11.18 -22.26
CA GLY A 138 -6.05 -10.79 -21.39
C GLY A 138 -5.36 -9.50 -21.84
N ARG A 139 -5.08 -9.35 -23.13
CA ARG A 139 -4.46 -8.14 -23.69
C ARG A 139 -5.30 -6.87 -23.53
N TRP A 140 -6.62 -7.00 -23.64
CA TRP A 140 -7.57 -5.89 -23.47
C TRP A 140 -7.76 -5.54 -22.00
N ILE A 141 -7.79 -6.54 -21.12
CA ILE A 141 -7.81 -6.35 -19.66
C ILE A 141 -6.54 -5.62 -19.22
N GLY A 142 -5.36 -6.06 -19.69
CA GLY A 142 -4.09 -5.41 -19.41
C GLY A 142 -4.07 -3.95 -19.87
N ALA A 143 -4.48 -3.68 -21.11
CA ALA A 143 -4.58 -2.33 -21.65
C ALA A 143 -5.52 -1.44 -20.81
N ALA A 144 -6.69 -1.95 -20.45
CA ALA A 144 -7.67 -1.22 -19.63
C ALA A 144 -7.13 -0.93 -18.22
N VAL A 145 -6.47 -1.90 -17.57
CA VAL A 145 -5.88 -1.73 -16.24
C VAL A 145 -4.76 -0.68 -16.26
N PHE A 146 -3.85 -0.74 -17.24
CA PHE A 146 -2.80 0.26 -17.38
C PHE A 146 -3.37 1.66 -17.67
N LEU A 147 -4.41 1.76 -18.49
CA LEU A 147 -5.09 3.02 -18.76
C LEU A 147 -5.75 3.60 -17.50
N LEU A 148 -6.43 2.77 -16.70
CA LEU A 148 -6.99 3.16 -15.41
C LEU A 148 -5.91 3.60 -14.42
N ALA A 149 -4.78 2.89 -14.37
CA ALA A 149 -3.65 3.25 -13.54
C ALA A 149 -3.03 4.60 -13.96
N ALA A 150 -2.90 4.85 -15.26
CA ALA A 150 -2.46 6.14 -15.78
C ALA A 150 -3.44 7.28 -15.43
N ALA A 151 -4.74 7.06 -15.62
CA ALA A 151 -5.77 8.03 -15.24
C ALA A 151 -5.72 8.34 -13.73
N GLN A 152 -5.49 7.33 -12.90
CA GLN A 152 -5.28 7.50 -11.46
C GLN A 152 -4.02 8.31 -11.15
N GLN A 153 -2.91 8.03 -11.83
CA GLN A 153 -1.63 8.74 -11.66
C GLN A 153 -1.77 10.25 -11.92
N PHE A 154 -2.49 10.63 -12.99
CA PHE A 154 -2.72 12.05 -13.33
C PHE A 154 -3.91 12.69 -12.59
N GLY A 155 -4.70 11.88 -11.90
CA GLY A 155 -6.00 12.25 -11.35
C GLY A 155 -5.93 13.22 -10.16
N PRO A 156 -6.98 14.06 -9.96
CA PRO A 156 -7.07 14.96 -8.82
C PRO A 156 -7.17 14.21 -7.48
N LEU A 157 -7.81 13.03 -7.47
CA LEU A 157 -7.92 12.18 -6.28
C LEU A 157 -6.53 11.81 -5.74
N LYS A 158 -5.63 11.34 -6.61
CA LYS A 158 -4.24 11.03 -6.21
C LYS A 158 -3.55 12.24 -5.62
N ARG A 159 -3.67 13.41 -6.25
CA ARG A 159 -3.06 14.65 -5.74
C ARG A 159 -3.55 15.01 -4.35
N VAL A 160 -4.86 14.90 -4.08
CA VAL A 160 -5.44 15.18 -2.75
C VAL A 160 -4.94 14.16 -1.73
N CYS A 161 -5.06 12.86 -2.04
CA CYS A 161 -4.66 11.78 -1.14
C CYS A 161 -3.16 11.79 -0.84
N LEU A 162 -2.33 12.02 -1.86
CA LEU A 162 -0.88 12.06 -1.71
C LEU A 162 -0.45 13.26 -0.85
N ARG A 163 -1.05 14.45 -1.02
CA ARG A 163 -0.81 15.59 -0.12
C ARG A 163 -1.13 15.25 1.34
N HIS A 164 -2.22 14.51 1.57
CA HIS A 164 -2.56 14.02 2.90
C HIS A 164 -1.49 13.06 3.42
N CYS A 165 -1.11 12.03 2.65
CA CYS A 165 -0.07 11.08 3.04
C CYS A 165 1.30 11.71 3.34
N ARG A 166 1.59 12.90 2.78
CA ARG A 166 2.88 13.59 2.92
C ARG A 166 2.95 14.62 4.06
N ASN A 167 1.83 14.95 4.71
CA ASN A 167 1.77 16.03 5.70
C ASN A 167 1.47 15.51 7.13
N PRO A 168 2.49 15.06 7.89
CA PRO A 168 2.31 14.47 9.22
C PRO A 168 1.80 15.48 10.27
N MET A 169 2.16 16.76 10.14
CA MET A 169 1.78 17.80 11.10
C MET A 169 0.30 18.16 11.01
N PHE A 170 -0.21 18.32 9.79
CA PHE A 170 -1.62 18.57 9.55
C PHE A 170 -2.49 17.42 10.06
N GLN A 171 -2.03 16.19 9.87
CA GLN A 171 -2.69 14.99 10.35
C GLN A 171 -2.77 14.92 11.87
N LEU A 172 -1.69 15.24 12.59
CA LEU A 172 -1.71 15.23 14.04
C LEU A 172 -2.79 16.16 14.62
N LEU A 173 -2.98 17.33 14.00
CA LEU A 173 -4.04 18.29 14.36
C LEU A 173 -5.44 17.74 14.06
N GLN A 174 -5.64 17.10 12.90
CA GLN A 174 -6.93 16.49 12.55
C GLN A 174 -7.27 15.31 13.47
N TYR A 175 -6.31 14.41 13.70
CA TYR A 175 -6.47 13.22 14.54
C TYR A 175 -6.68 13.57 16.02
N SER A 176 -6.16 14.73 16.46
CA SER A 176 -6.38 15.22 17.82
C SER A 176 -7.86 15.43 18.13
N ARG A 177 -8.68 15.76 17.12
CA ARG A 177 -10.14 15.99 17.24
C ARG A 177 -10.99 14.73 17.29
N PHE A 178 -10.42 13.55 17.05
CA PHE A 178 -11.18 12.30 17.11
C PHE A 178 -11.60 11.98 18.54
N ARG A 179 -12.83 11.46 18.69
CA ARG A 179 -13.39 11.02 19.97
C ARG A 179 -12.47 9.99 20.64
N PRO A 180 -12.45 9.91 21.99
CA PRO A 180 -11.51 9.06 22.72
C PRO A 180 -11.66 7.56 22.42
N TRP A 181 -12.89 7.10 22.19
CA TRP A 181 -13.17 5.68 21.95
C TRP A 181 -12.65 5.22 20.59
N ALA A 182 -11.85 4.14 20.60
CA ALA A 182 -11.20 3.55 19.42
C ALA A 182 -10.44 4.60 18.58
N LYS A 183 -9.85 5.59 19.24
CA LYS A 183 -9.22 6.75 18.58
C LYS A 183 -8.11 6.31 17.63
N ASP A 184 -7.21 5.46 18.12
CA ASP A 184 -6.02 5.05 17.35
C ASP A 184 -6.43 4.18 16.15
N LEU A 185 -7.43 3.30 16.33
CA LEU A 185 -8.06 2.53 15.25
C LEU A 185 -8.64 3.43 14.16
N ARG A 186 -9.45 4.42 14.54
CA ARG A 186 -10.07 5.36 13.58
C ARG A 186 -9.02 6.17 12.82
N VAL A 187 -7.95 6.58 13.51
CA VAL A 187 -6.82 7.26 12.87
C VAL A 187 -6.15 6.35 11.85
N GLY A 188 -5.93 5.08 12.20
CA GLY A 188 -5.44 4.04 11.29
C GLY A 188 -6.32 3.89 10.05
N VAL A 189 -7.63 3.69 10.22
CA VAL A 189 -8.61 3.54 9.11
C VAL A 189 -8.60 4.77 8.21
N HIS A 190 -8.69 5.96 8.80
CA HIS A 190 -8.72 7.20 8.03
C HIS A 190 -7.45 7.38 7.18
N HIS A 191 -6.28 7.15 7.78
CA HIS A 191 -5.02 7.22 7.06
C HIS A 191 -4.90 6.13 6.00
N GLY A 192 -5.36 4.91 6.31
CA GLY A 192 -5.43 3.79 5.39
C GLY A 192 -6.26 4.11 4.15
N LEU A 193 -7.44 4.73 4.30
CA LEU A 193 -8.29 5.13 3.17
C LEU A 193 -7.61 6.15 2.24
N TYR A 194 -6.89 7.14 2.78
CA TYR A 194 -6.09 8.04 1.94
C TYR A 194 -4.92 7.32 1.26
N CYS A 195 -4.29 6.36 1.95
CA CYS A 195 -3.24 5.54 1.38
C CYS A 195 -3.76 4.65 0.23
N VAL A 196 -4.96 4.07 0.36
CA VAL A 196 -5.61 3.39 -0.75
C VAL A 196 -5.91 4.38 -1.88
N GLY A 197 -6.48 5.55 -1.57
CA GLY A 197 -6.83 6.57 -2.56
C GLY A 197 -5.65 7.10 -3.40
N CYS A 198 -4.44 7.19 -2.83
CA CYS A 198 -3.25 7.62 -3.59
C CYS A 198 -2.71 6.55 -4.53
N CYS A 199 -2.99 5.29 -4.23
CA CYS A 199 -2.10 4.20 -4.62
C CYS A 199 -2.87 3.00 -5.22
N TRP A 200 -4.20 3.01 -5.21
CA TRP A 200 -5.03 1.94 -5.76
C TRP A 200 -4.73 1.64 -7.23
N GLY A 201 -4.43 2.67 -8.03
CA GLY A 201 -4.05 2.53 -9.44
C GLY A 201 -2.78 1.69 -9.63
N LEU A 202 -1.81 1.86 -8.73
CA LEU A 202 -0.59 1.04 -8.72
C LEU A 202 -0.87 -0.40 -8.28
N MET A 203 -1.88 -0.62 -7.45
CA MET A 203 -2.23 -1.96 -6.98
C MET A 203 -2.97 -2.77 -8.02
N ILE A 204 -3.88 -2.16 -8.79
CA ILE A 204 -4.60 -2.88 -9.84
C ILE A 204 -3.66 -3.34 -10.96
N VAL A 205 -2.51 -2.69 -11.15
CA VAL A 205 -1.47 -3.11 -12.11
C VAL A 205 -0.88 -4.49 -11.78
N LEU A 206 -1.04 -4.98 -10.55
CA LEU A 206 -0.69 -6.36 -10.21
C LEU A 206 -1.60 -7.38 -10.90
N ILE A 207 -2.77 -6.99 -11.44
CA ILE A 207 -3.63 -7.89 -12.23
C ILE A 207 -2.89 -8.33 -13.51
N PRO A 208 -2.47 -7.43 -14.42
CA PRO A 208 -1.72 -7.81 -15.61
C PRO A 208 -0.32 -8.33 -15.32
N LEU A 209 0.36 -7.83 -14.29
CA LEU A 209 1.73 -8.23 -13.97
C LEU A 209 1.83 -9.51 -13.11
N GLY A 210 0.71 -9.97 -12.56
CA GLY A 210 0.61 -11.07 -11.61
C GLY A 210 0.80 -10.64 -10.16
N VAL A 211 -0.14 -11.04 -9.30
CA VAL A 211 -0.17 -10.63 -7.88
C VAL A 211 1.03 -11.15 -7.10
N MET A 212 1.58 -12.30 -7.48
CA MET A 212 2.75 -12.92 -6.84
C MET A 212 4.07 -12.62 -7.55
N ASN A 213 4.06 -11.69 -8.51
CA ASN A 213 5.27 -11.22 -9.15
C ASN A 213 6.10 -10.35 -8.21
N VAL A 214 7.03 -10.96 -7.48
CA VAL A 214 7.87 -10.28 -6.49
C VAL A 214 8.60 -9.07 -7.09
N ALA A 215 9.04 -9.15 -8.34
CA ALA A 215 9.72 -8.03 -9.00
C ALA A 215 8.76 -6.85 -9.24
N ALA A 216 7.55 -7.11 -9.73
CA ALA A 216 6.52 -6.09 -9.90
C ALA A 216 6.10 -5.48 -8.55
N MET A 217 5.90 -6.31 -7.54
CA MET A 217 5.58 -5.87 -6.19
C MET A 217 6.67 -4.96 -5.62
N ALA A 218 7.94 -5.35 -5.72
CA ALA A 218 9.06 -4.56 -5.23
C ALA A 218 9.17 -3.22 -5.98
N ALA A 219 9.01 -3.22 -7.30
CA ALA A 219 9.02 -2.02 -8.11
C ALA A 219 7.88 -1.05 -7.73
N LEU A 220 6.66 -1.56 -7.58
CA LEU A 220 5.50 -0.76 -7.18
C LEU A 220 5.65 -0.23 -5.75
N ALA A 221 6.15 -1.04 -4.81
CA ALA A 221 6.44 -0.60 -3.46
C ALA A 221 7.47 0.54 -3.43
N ALA A 222 8.54 0.43 -4.24
CA ALA A 222 9.55 1.47 -4.38
C ALA A 222 8.96 2.76 -4.97
N VAL A 223 8.14 2.65 -6.02
CA VAL A 223 7.43 3.80 -6.59
C VAL A 223 6.56 4.48 -5.53
N ILE A 224 5.72 3.74 -4.81
CA ILE A 224 4.83 4.28 -3.78
C ILE A 224 5.62 4.96 -2.65
N PHE A 225 6.69 4.33 -2.21
CA PHE A 225 7.58 4.87 -1.19
C PHE A 225 8.21 6.19 -1.65
N LEU A 226 8.75 6.23 -2.87
CA LEU A 226 9.39 7.42 -3.43
C LEU A 226 8.36 8.53 -3.69
N GLU A 227 7.17 8.24 -4.21
CA GLU A 227 6.12 9.23 -4.42
C GLU A 227 5.71 9.94 -3.10
N LYS A 228 5.70 9.20 -1.99
CA LYS A 228 5.33 9.73 -0.67
C LYS A 228 6.49 10.46 0.00
N LEU A 229 7.71 9.96 -0.08
CA LEU A 229 8.81 10.51 0.73
C LEU A 229 9.72 11.47 -0.04
N TRP A 230 9.85 11.30 -1.35
CA TRP A 230 10.80 12.06 -2.15
C TRP A 230 10.26 13.45 -2.50
N ARG A 231 11.11 14.48 -2.44
CA ARG A 231 10.72 15.87 -2.75
C ARG A 231 10.16 15.99 -4.17
N GLN A 232 10.79 15.29 -5.12
CA GLN A 232 10.42 15.20 -6.53
C GLN A 232 9.35 14.14 -6.83
N GLY A 233 8.69 13.58 -5.81
CA GLY A 233 7.58 12.62 -5.96
C GLY A 233 6.51 13.00 -7.01
N PRO A 234 6.10 14.28 -7.17
CA PRO A 234 5.16 14.66 -8.23
C PRO A 234 5.66 14.40 -9.65
N TRP A 235 6.97 14.57 -9.89
CA TRP A 235 7.58 14.25 -11.18
C TRP A 235 7.60 12.74 -11.42
N LEU A 236 7.93 11.95 -10.38
CA LEU A 236 7.85 10.48 -10.45
C LEU A 236 6.43 10.00 -10.74
N THR A 237 5.42 10.54 -10.07
CA THR A 237 3.99 10.27 -10.33
C THR A 237 3.63 10.51 -11.80
N TRP A 238 4.10 11.62 -12.37
CA TRP A 238 3.85 11.93 -13.78
C TRP A 238 4.58 10.96 -14.72
N ALA A 239 5.86 10.66 -14.46
CA ALA A 239 6.64 9.71 -15.25
C ALA A 239 6.05 8.30 -15.22
N VAL A 240 5.60 7.82 -14.05
CA VAL A 240 4.94 6.52 -13.90
C VAL A 240 3.58 6.51 -14.60
N GLY A 241 2.81 7.60 -14.54
CA GLY A 241 1.57 7.73 -15.31
C GLY A 241 1.83 7.63 -16.82
N LEU A 242 2.88 8.25 -17.33
CA LEU A 242 3.26 8.17 -18.74
C LEU A 242 3.70 6.75 -19.12
N ALA A 243 4.49 6.10 -18.25
CA ALA A 243 4.88 4.70 -18.45
C ALA A 243 3.64 3.79 -18.55
N PHE A 244 2.63 3.99 -17.71
CA PHE A 244 1.38 3.24 -17.81
C PHE A 244 0.57 3.55 -19.07
N LEU A 245 0.57 4.79 -19.59
CA LEU A 245 -0.04 5.07 -20.89
C LEU A 245 0.65 4.32 -22.02
N VAL A 246 1.99 4.28 -22.02
CA VAL A 246 2.76 3.53 -23.01
C VAL A 246 2.45 2.04 -22.90
N LEU A 247 2.45 1.49 -21.69
CA LEU A 247 2.09 0.09 -21.45
C LEU A 247 0.65 -0.23 -21.89
N ALA A 248 -0.30 0.70 -21.71
CA ALA A 248 -1.67 0.53 -22.18
C ALA A 248 -1.77 0.42 -23.70
N VAL A 249 -0.94 1.18 -24.44
CA VAL A 249 -0.89 1.14 -25.91
C VAL A 249 -0.17 -0.12 -26.41
N LEU A 250 0.86 -0.58 -25.70
CA LEU A 250 1.66 -1.75 -26.11
C LEU A 250 1.01 -3.09 -25.75
N ALA A 251 0.24 -3.15 -24.65
CA ALA A 251 -0.38 -4.37 -24.14
C ALA A 251 -1.18 -5.20 -25.19
N PRO A 252 -1.96 -4.60 -26.13
CA PRO A 252 -2.65 -5.34 -27.17
C PRO A 252 -1.75 -6.11 -28.16
N PHE A 253 -0.47 -5.75 -28.24
CA PHE A 253 0.47 -6.24 -29.25
C PHE A 253 1.57 -7.14 -28.67
N GLN A 254 1.69 -7.25 -27.35
CA GLN A 254 2.85 -7.82 -26.67
C GLN A 254 2.43 -8.62 -25.43
N ASP A 255 2.15 -9.90 -25.59
CA ASP A 255 1.60 -10.73 -24.50
C ASP A 255 2.60 -10.95 -23.35
N TRP A 256 3.91 -10.91 -23.63
CA TRP A 256 4.97 -11.04 -22.61
C TRP A 256 4.97 -9.89 -21.58
N LEU A 257 4.31 -8.77 -21.86
CA LEU A 257 4.11 -7.67 -20.90
C LEU A 257 3.07 -8.00 -19.83
N LEU A 258 2.32 -9.09 -19.98
CA LEU A 258 1.15 -9.44 -19.18
C LEU A 258 1.28 -10.82 -18.51
N PRO A 259 2.37 -11.09 -17.77
CA PRO A 259 2.62 -12.44 -17.23
C PRO A 259 1.57 -12.91 -16.22
N GLY A 260 0.73 -12.03 -15.67
CA GLY A 260 -0.39 -12.40 -14.79
C GLY A 260 -1.70 -12.71 -15.52
N LEU A 261 -1.75 -12.54 -16.85
CA LEU A 261 -2.91 -12.86 -17.69
C LEU A 261 -2.59 -13.92 -18.73
N ASP A 262 -1.37 -14.46 -18.68
CA ASP A 262 -0.92 -15.48 -19.61
C ASP A 262 -1.37 -16.86 -19.14
N THR A 263 -2.18 -17.54 -19.95
CA THR A 263 -2.63 -18.92 -19.71
C THR A 263 -1.71 -19.95 -20.38
N SER A 264 -0.66 -19.52 -21.08
CA SER A 264 0.19 -20.40 -21.90
C SER A 264 1.35 -21.06 -21.15
N GLY A 265 1.51 -20.81 -19.84
CA GLY A 265 2.50 -21.49 -19.01
C GLY A 265 2.22 -23.00 -18.91
N PRO A 266 3.24 -23.87 -19.03
CA PRO A 266 3.02 -25.31 -18.91
C PRO A 266 2.53 -25.65 -17.50
N PRO A 267 1.49 -26.51 -17.36
CA PRO A 267 1.06 -26.96 -16.04
C PRO A 267 2.24 -27.65 -15.33
N MET A 268 2.43 -27.33 -14.04
CA MET A 268 3.54 -27.86 -13.19
C MET A 268 3.67 -29.39 -13.18
N GLY A 269 2.69 -30.14 -13.72
CA GLY A 269 2.72 -31.59 -13.87
C GLY A 269 3.59 -32.14 -15.02
N GLN A 270 4.21 -31.31 -15.87
CA GLN A 270 5.03 -31.80 -17.01
C GLN A 270 6.56 -31.68 -16.83
N MET A 271 7.06 -31.10 -15.72
CA MET A 271 8.51 -30.98 -15.50
C MET A 271 9.20 -32.26 -15.00
N THR A 272 8.45 -33.35 -14.74
CA THR A 272 9.03 -34.65 -14.31
C THR A 272 9.28 -35.63 -15.47
N GLY A 273 9.20 -35.17 -16.72
CA GLY A 273 9.34 -36.02 -17.93
C GLY A 273 10.75 -36.16 -18.51
N TRP A 274 11.82 -35.75 -17.80
CA TRP A 274 13.20 -35.88 -18.27
C TRP A 274 14.02 -36.83 -17.38
N THR A 275 13.70 -38.11 -17.48
CA THR A 275 14.67 -39.20 -17.28
C THR A 275 14.58 -40.11 -18.49
N GLY A 276 15.50 -39.92 -19.44
CA GLY A 276 15.76 -40.78 -20.58
C GLY A 276 17.24 -40.69 -20.91
#